data_AF-A0AAJ0I1B6-F1
#
_entry.id   AF-A0AAJ0I1B6-F1
#
_cell.length_a   1.000
_cell.length_b   1.000
_cell.length_c   1.000
_cell.angle_alpha   90.00
_cell.angle_beta   90.00
_cell.angle_gamma   90.00
#
_symmetry.space_group_name_H-M   'P 1'
#
loop_
_entity.id
_entity.type
_entity.pdbx_description
1 polymer ?
#
loop_
_entity_poly.entity_id
_entity_poly.type
_entity_poly.pdbx_seq_one_letter_code
_entity_poly.pdbx_strand_id
1 'polypeptide(L)'
;MQRAAVASVVGARMLNEIEEGSLEELLTSLRTNFTTLANSDFKDEDTDTNHNSSQKLVIAPTTTTTKPEPRHFPIPFLNELVQRHFRATSTATLSISGRHHELLYLLVATLIAPPHRKTVAILDFDGRFDPLRLLVTTTPFCSPPTGTSSTHRLDPSDLDHVHILRPPPRRSNNTPVTPLHTYLVGMEECMLYAPHKSREREWWGTIVIGGSTGNTTTASTTSSNNHPAAAQVAVTAGRQGWLRVDRVEVTTTGAGASWTFWNKSAEEARAEREERERAVEEGGWVASSAWGTFVFGSGSG
;
A
#
# COMPACT_ATOMS: atom_id res chain seq x y z
N MET A 1 -49.91 12.00 -23.96
CA MET A 1 -48.94 10.87 -23.98
C MET A 1 -47.48 11.35 -23.94
N GLN A 2 -47.15 12.46 -23.27
CA GLN A 2 -45.79 13.04 -23.31
C GLN A 2 -45.03 12.93 -21.97
N ARG A 3 -45.73 12.68 -20.85
CA ARG A 3 -45.13 12.46 -19.53
C ARG A 3 -44.53 11.06 -19.32
N ALA A 4 -45.08 10.03 -19.98
CA ALA A 4 -44.59 8.66 -19.85
C ALA A 4 -43.25 8.41 -20.58
N ALA A 5 -43.00 9.14 -21.68
CA ALA A 5 -41.79 8.99 -22.47
C ALA A 5 -40.54 9.63 -21.81
N VAL A 6 -40.73 10.69 -21.01
CA VAL A 6 -39.61 11.33 -20.29
C VAL A 6 -39.18 10.47 -19.09
N ALA A 7 -40.13 9.85 -18.38
CA ALA A 7 -39.83 8.95 -17.27
C ALA A 7 -39.08 7.68 -17.70
N SER A 8 -39.39 7.12 -18.89
CA SER A 8 -38.70 5.91 -19.37
C SER A 8 -37.28 6.19 -19.87
N VAL A 9 -37.01 7.39 -20.40
CA VAL A 9 -35.67 7.80 -20.85
C VAL A 9 -34.76 8.11 -19.66
N VAL A 10 -35.31 8.67 -18.57
CA VAL A 10 -34.57 8.88 -17.32
C VAL A 10 -34.32 7.56 -16.59
N GLY A 11 -35.30 6.65 -16.56
CA GLY A 11 -35.14 5.31 -15.95
C GLY A 11 -34.12 4.42 -16.66
N ALA A 12 -34.06 4.46 -18.00
CA ALA A 12 -33.05 3.74 -18.77
C ALA A 12 -31.63 4.30 -18.61
N ARG A 13 -31.49 5.60 -18.29
CA ARG A 13 -30.20 6.22 -17.96
C ARG A 13 -29.74 5.91 -16.54
N MET A 14 -30.65 5.92 -15.56
CA MET A 14 -30.32 5.58 -14.17
C MET A 14 -29.91 4.12 -13.99
N LEU A 15 -30.43 3.19 -14.81
CA LEU A 15 -30.06 1.77 -14.73
C LEU A 15 -28.75 1.42 -15.46
N ASN A 16 -28.26 2.31 -16.34
CA ASN A 16 -26.96 2.12 -17.02
C ASN A 16 -25.79 2.76 -16.24
N GLU A 17 -26.08 3.38 -15.09
CA GLU A 17 -25.14 4.10 -14.21
C GLU A 17 -25.09 3.49 -12.79
N ILE A 18 -25.61 2.27 -12.59
CA ILE A 18 -25.39 1.53 -11.34
C ILE A 18 -24.01 0.87 -11.40
N GLU A 19 -22.96 1.69 -11.33
CA GLU A 19 -21.67 1.26 -10.80
C GLU A 19 -21.83 1.06 -9.29
N GLU A 20 -21.12 0.07 -8.73
CA GLU A 20 -21.20 -0.35 -7.33
C GLU A 20 -20.68 0.74 -6.37
N GLY A 21 -21.45 1.84 -6.24
CA GLY A 21 -21.23 2.89 -5.27
C GLY A 21 -21.64 2.43 -3.87
N SER A 22 -20.94 2.96 -2.86
CA SER A 22 -21.31 2.76 -1.46
C SER A 22 -22.77 3.20 -1.23
N LEU A 23 -23.52 2.48 -0.38
CA LEU A 23 -24.92 2.80 -0.05
C LEU A 23 -25.10 4.28 0.36
N GLU A 24 -24.07 4.87 0.99
CA GLU A 24 -24.06 6.27 1.41
C GLU A 24 -23.97 7.26 0.24
N GLU A 25 -23.31 6.87 -0.85
CA GLU A 25 -23.20 7.62 -2.10
C GLU A 25 -24.53 7.62 -2.86
N LEU A 26 -25.20 6.46 -2.89
CA LEU A 26 -26.56 6.35 -3.42
C LEU A 26 -27.54 7.19 -2.60
N LEU A 27 -27.46 7.15 -1.26
CA LEU A 27 -28.35 7.93 -0.40
C LEU A 27 -28.10 9.45 -0.48
N THR A 28 -26.85 9.89 -0.61
CA THR A 28 -26.53 11.31 -0.79
C THR A 28 -26.95 11.82 -2.17
N SER A 29 -26.75 11.04 -3.22
CA SER A 29 -27.21 11.37 -4.58
C SER A 29 -28.75 11.41 -4.65
N LEU A 30 -29.45 10.49 -3.99
CA LEU A 30 -30.91 10.50 -3.94
C LEU A 30 -31.46 11.71 -3.16
N ARG A 31 -30.86 12.04 -2.01
CA ARG A 31 -31.27 13.20 -1.19
C ARG A 31 -31.05 14.54 -1.89
N THR A 32 -29.92 14.69 -2.59
CA THR A 32 -29.60 15.91 -3.36
C THR A 32 -30.55 16.09 -4.55
N ASN A 33 -30.91 15.01 -5.24
CA ASN A 33 -31.90 15.08 -6.31
C ASN A 33 -33.31 15.41 -5.81
N PHE A 34 -33.74 14.85 -4.67
CA PHE A 34 -35.03 15.18 -4.06
C PHE A 34 -35.10 16.63 -3.57
N THR A 35 -34.03 17.17 -3.00
CA THR A 35 -34.00 18.58 -2.60
C THR A 35 -34.00 19.53 -3.79
N THR A 36 -33.37 19.13 -4.91
CA THR A 36 -33.39 19.91 -6.15
C THR A 36 -34.77 19.93 -6.79
N LEU A 37 -35.48 18.80 -6.78
CA LEU A 37 -36.88 18.72 -7.24
C LEU A 37 -37.85 19.46 -6.32
N ALA A 38 -37.70 19.34 -4.99
CA ALA A 38 -38.53 20.06 -4.02
C ALA A 38 -38.35 21.58 -4.11
N ASN A 39 -37.15 22.05 -4.47
CA ASN A 39 -36.88 23.47 -4.69
C ASN A 39 -37.34 23.99 -6.06
N SER A 40 -37.74 23.09 -6.99
CA SER A 40 -38.26 23.47 -8.30
C SER A 40 -39.77 23.70 -8.34
N ASP A 41 -40.49 23.37 -7.26
CA ASP A 41 -41.96 23.42 -7.19
C ASP A 41 -42.52 24.64 -6.44
N PHE A 42 -41.71 25.69 -6.25
CA PHE A 42 -42.12 26.96 -5.63
C PHE A 42 -41.65 28.19 -6.43
N LYS A 43 -42.07 28.30 -7.70
CA LYS A 43 -42.18 29.58 -8.43
C LYS A 43 -43.26 29.50 -9.52
N ASP A 44 -44.53 29.66 -9.12
CA ASP A 44 -45.52 30.45 -9.88
C ASP A 44 -45.34 31.90 -9.38
N GLU A 45 -45.44 32.99 -10.14
CA GLU A 45 -46.14 33.29 -11.38
C GLU A 45 -45.49 34.57 -11.98
N ASP A 46 -45.65 34.75 -13.29
CA ASP A 46 -45.90 36.03 -13.98
C ASP A 46 -44.87 36.63 -14.97
N THR A 47 -45.43 36.91 -16.16
CA THR A 47 -45.00 37.76 -17.30
C THR A 47 -43.90 37.29 -18.29
N ASP A 48 -44.40 37.02 -19.51
CA ASP A 48 -43.84 37.23 -20.85
C ASP A 48 -42.38 37.72 -20.96
N THR A 49 -41.55 36.99 -21.72
CA THR A 49 -40.96 37.43 -23.01
C THR A 49 -39.94 36.40 -23.49
N ASN A 50 -40.08 36.05 -24.76
CA ASN A 50 -39.25 35.16 -25.55
C ASN A 50 -37.76 35.55 -25.55
N HIS A 51 -36.89 34.78 -24.89
CA HIS A 51 -35.46 34.72 -25.21
C HIS A 51 -34.94 33.28 -25.20
N ASN A 52 -34.55 32.87 -26.40
CA ASN A 52 -33.75 31.70 -26.74
C ASN A 52 -32.52 31.60 -25.82
N SER A 53 -32.60 30.77 -24.78
CA SER A 53 -31.43 30.27 -24.08
C SER A 53 -31.54 28.76 -24.04
N SER A 54 -30.96 28.12 -25.04
CA SER A 54 -30.52 26.74 -24.91
C SER A 54 -29.48 26.71 -23.78
N GLN A 55 -29.94 26.63 -22.53
CA GLN A 55 -29.11 26.20 -21.41
C GLN A 55 -28.83 24.72 -21.61
N LYS A 56 -27.90 24.46 -22.52
CA LYS A 56 -27.08 23.27 -22.54
C LYS A 56 -26.42 23.23 -21.16
N LEU A 57 -27.04 22.50 -20.22
CA LEU A 57 -26.41 22.15 -18.96
C LEU A 57 -25.18 21.31 -19.32
N VAL A 58 -24.05 22.00 -19.49
CA VAL A 58 -22.74 21.38 -19.46
C VAL A 58 -22.54 21.01 -18.00
N ILE A 59 -23.03 19.83 -17.63
CA ILE A 59 -22.49 19.12 -16.48
C ILE A 59 -21.09 18.73 -16.93
N ALA A 60 -20.14 19.64 -16.71
CA ALA A 60 -18.74 19.25 -16.72
C ALA A 60 -18.66 18.11 -15.71
N PRO A 61 -18.13 16.92 -16.08
CA PRO A 61 -17.84 15.92 -15.09
C PRO A 61 -16.78 16.55 -14.19
N THR A 62 -17.22 17.06 -13.04
CA THR A 62 -16.37 17.15 -11.87
C THR A 62 -16.06 15.71 -11.51
N THR A 63 -15.12 15.13 -12.26
CA THR A 63 -14.25 14.10 -11.74
C THR A 63 -13.54 14.76 -10.57
N THR A 64 -14.19 14.78 -9.41
CA THR A 64 -13.46 14.88 -8.16
C THR A 64 -12.62 13.61 -8.13
N THR A 65 -11.44 13.69 -8.74
CA THR A 65 -10.36 12.72 -8.55
C THR A 65 -10.09 12.73 -7.07
N THR A 66 -10.78 11.86 -6.33
CA THR A 66 -10.55 11.66 -4.92
C THR A 66 -9.11 11.19 -4.83
N LYS A 67 -8.25 12.10 -4.37
CA LYS A 67 -6.83 11.83 -4.17
C LYS A 67 -6.74 10.53 -3.36
N PRO A 68 -5.98 9.52 -3.82
CA PRO A 68 -5.97 8.22 -3.18
C PRO A 68 -5.58 8.40 -1.71
N GLU A 69 -6.40 7.90 -0.80
CA GLU A 69 -6.09 7.92 0.63
C GLU A 69 -4.93 6.93 0.91
N PRO A 70 -4.03 7.24 1.84
CA PRO A 70 -3.02 6.29 2.26
C PRO A 70 -3.63 5.01 2.82
N ARG A 71 -3.01 3.88 2.53
CA ARG A 71 -3.42 2.58 3.08
C ARG A 71 -3.23 2.56 4.59
N HIS A 72 -4.12 1.85 5.28
CA HIS A 72 -3.95 1.53 6.69
C HIS A 72 -3.01 0.33 6.85
N PHE A 73 -2.01 0.47 7.71
CA PHE A 73 -1.02 -0.54 8.05
C PHE A 73 -1.32 -1.13 9.43
N PRO A 74 -1.13 -2.44 9.63
CA PRO A 74 -1.29 -3.07 10.95
C PRO A 74 -0.16 -2.74 11.94
N ILE A 75 0.79 -1.91 11.53
CA ILE A 75 1.88 -1.38 12.35
C ILE A 75 1.52 0.07 12.69
N PRO A 76 1.06 0.38 13.92
CA PRO A 76 0.51 1.70 14.24
C PRO A 76 1.44 2.86 13.93
N PHE A 77 2.74 2.72 14.23
CA PHE A 77 3.76 3.74 13.96
C PHE A 77 3.91 4.07 12.47
N LEU A 78 3.68 3.10 11.56
CA LEU A 78 3.71 3.36 10.12
C LEU A 78 2.56 4.29 9.71
N ASN A 79 1.38 4.14 10.30
CA ASN A 79 0.22 4.99 9.95
C ASN A 79 0.50 6.46 10.23
N GLU A 80 1.14 6.78 11.37
CA GLU A 80 1.48 8.16 11.69
C GLU A 80 2.47 8.76 10.69
N LEU A 81 3.54 8.02 10.35
CA LEU A 81 4.56 8.48 9.40
C LEU A 81 3.96 8.66 8.00
N VAL A 82 3.15 7.71 7.54
CA VAL A 82 2.49 7.75 6.24
C VAL A 82 1.50 8.92 6.17
N GLN A 83 0.72 9.17 7.23
CA GLN A 83 -0.19 10.31 7.26
C GLN A 83 0.56 11.64 7.21
N ARG A 84 1.67 11.79 7.94
CA ARG A 84 2.51 13.01 7.90
C ARG A 84 3.13 13.21 6.51
N HIS A 85 3.65 12.13 5.90
CA HIS A 85 4.15 12.15 4.53
C HIS A 85 3.05 12.59 3.55
N PHE A 86 1.87 11.98 3.61
CA PHE A 86 0.75 12.26 2.70
C PHE A 86 0.25 13.71 2.80
N ARG A 87 0.20 14.26 4.01
CA ARG A 87 -0.13 15.68 4.23
C ARG A 87 0.90 16.61 3.58
N ALA A 88 2.17 16.24 3.60
CA ALA A 88 3.25 17.05 3.03
C ALA A 88 3.42 16.91 1.51
N THR A 89 3.27 15.70 0.96
CA THR A 89 3.67 15.38 -0.42
C THR A 89 2.51 15.01 -1.33
N SER A 90 1.33 14.78 -0.76
CA SER A 90 0.18 14.26 -1.49
C SER A 90 0.34 12.84 -2.06
N THR A 91 1.36 12.09 -1.64
CA THR A 91 1.62 10.73 -2.09
C THR A 91 1.20 9.71 -1.05
N ALA A 92 0.31 8.79 -1.45
CA ALA A 92 -0.31 7.77 -0.58
C ALA A 92 0.53 6.50 -0.41
N THR A 93 1.45 6.23 -1.33
CA THR A 93 2.27 5.01 -1.35
C THR A 93 3.40 5.09 -0.33
N LEU A 94 3.59 4.01 0.45
CA LEU A 94 4.75 3.84 1.30
C LEU A 94 5.96 3.46 0.43
N SER A 95 7.04 4.25 0.49
CA SER A 95 8.26 3.98 -0.27
C SER A 95 9.44 3.78 0.66
N ILE A 96 10.00 2.57 0.65
CA ILE A 96 10.99 2.08 1.61
C ILE A 96 12.36 1.92 0.94
N SER A 97 13.42 2.39 1.59
CA SER A 97 14.81 2.26 1.15
C SER A 97 15.69 1.60 2.21
N GLY A 98 16.96 1.34 1.87
CA GLY A 98 17.90 0.67 2.77
C GLY A 98 17.64 -0.84 2.89
N ARG A 99 17.74 -1.40 4.10
CA ARG A 99 17.51 -2.82 4.43
C ARG A 99 16.02 -3.15 4.57
N HIS A 100 15.25 -2.76 3.56
CA HIS A 100 13.79 -2.81 3.53
C HIS A 100 13.16 -4.20 3.75
N HIS A 101 13.85 -5.30 3.44
CA HIS A 101 13.30 -6.65 3.56
C HIS A 101 12.82 -6.96 4.98
N GLU A 102 13.49 -6.45 6.01
CA GLU A 102 13.18 -6.74 7.41
C GLU A 102 11.85 -6.11 7.83
N LEU A 103 11.58 -4.88 7.37
CA LEU A 103 10.27 -4.24 7.55
C LEU A 103 9.19 -4.91 6.70
N LEU A 104 9.52 -5.34 5.48
CA LEU A 104 8.58 -6.06 4.62
C LEU A 104 8.17 -7.40 5.22
N TYR A 105 9.10 -8.17 5.78
CA TYR A 105 8.78 -9.42 6.46
C TYR A 105 7.87 -9.20 7.65
N LEU A 106 8.19 -8.21 8.50
CA LEU A 106 7.34 -7.83 9.62
C LEU A 106 5.93 -7.43 9.15
N LEU A 107 5.84 -6.56 8.14
CA LEU A 107 4.57 -6.09 7.59
C LEU A 107 3.73 -7.22 7.01
N VAL A 108 4.31 -8.02 6.10
CA VAL A 108 3.61 -9.12 5.43
C VAL A 108 3.18 -10.17 6.46
N ALA A 109 4.07 -10.55 7.39
CA ALA A 109 3.72 -11.51 8.43
C ALA A 109 2.56 -11.01 9.30
N THR A 110 2.58 -9.73 9.69
CA THR A 110 1.49 -9.13 10.48
C THR A 110 0.18 -9.11 9.69
N LEU A 111 0.22 -8.79 8.38
CA LEU A 111 -0.97 -8.73 7.54
C LEU A 111 -1.66 -10.09 7.38
N ILE A 112 -0.90 -11.16 7.18
CA ILE A 112 -1.46 -12.50 6.92
C ILE A 112 -1.84 -13.24 8.22
N ALA A 113 -1.23 -12.89 9.35
CA ALA A 113 -1.57 -13.42 10.66
C ALA A 113 -2.98 -12.98 11.12
N PRO A 114 -3.64 -13.74 12.02
CA PRO A 114 -4.70 -13.22 12.85
C PRO A 114 -4.22 -11.99 13.67
N PRO A 115 -5.09 -10.99 13.92
CA PRO A 115 -6.50 -10.90 13.53
C PRO A 115 -6.71 -10.39 12.10
N HIS A 116 -5.67 -9.97 11.39
CA HIS A 116 -5.80 -9.24 10.13
C HIS A 116 -6.24 -10.12 8.96
N ARG A 117 -5.74 -11.36 8.88
CA ARG A 117 -6.11 -12.38 7.89
C ARG A 117 -6.25 -11.82 6.47
N LYS A 118 -5.27 -11.02 6.04
CA LYS A 118 -5.24 -10.44 4.70
C LYS A 118 -4.53 -11.35 3.73
N THR A 119 -4.68 -11.01 2.45
CA THR A 119 -3.88 -11.54 1.35
C THR A 119 -3.03 -10.44 0.76
N VAL A 120 -1.79 -10.76 0.40
CA VAL A 120 -0.80 -9.81 -0.10
C VAL A 120 -0.20 -10.31 -1.41
N ALA A 121 -0.11 -9.41 -2.39
CA ALA A 121 0.61 -9.66 -3.64
C ALA A 121 1.99 -9.00 -3.59
N ILE A 122 3.02 -9.69 -4.10
CA ILE A 122 4.40 -9.23 -4.12
C ILE A 122 4.94 -9.33 -5.55
N LEU A 123 5.39 -8.20 -6.09
CA LEU A 123 6.17 -8.12 -7.31
C LEU A 123 7.65 -8.01 -6.94
N ASP A 124 8.38 -9.11 -7.02
CA ASP A 124 9.78 -9.20 -6.61
C ASP A 124 10.71 -9.21 -7.82
N PHE A 125 11.15 -8.01 -8.23
CA PHE A 125 12.13 -7.83 -9.33
C PHE A 125 13.56 -8.20 -8.91
N ASP A 126 13.85 -8.17 -7.61
CA ASP A 126 15.17 -8.51 -7.09
C ASP A 126 15.34 -10.04 -6.98
N GLY A 127 14.23 -10.78 -6.87
CA GLY A 127 14.22 -12.23 -6.69
C GLY A 127 14.72 -12.68 -5.31
N ARG A 128 14.73 -11.77 -4.33
CA ARG A 128 15.34 -11.97 -3.01
C ARG A 128 14.33 -12.13 -1.89
N PHE A 129 13.05 -11.91 -2.15
CA PHE A 129 12.03 -12.13 -1.14
C PHE A 129 11.81 -13.64 -0.95
N ASP A 130 12.29 -14.17 0.17
CA ASP A 130 12.04 -15.55 0.59
C ASP A 130 10.79 -15.66 1.48
N PRO A 131 9.69 -16.29 1.01
CA PRO A 131 8.48 -16.46 1.82
C PRO A 131 8.70 -17.30 3.08
N LEU A 132 9.69 -18.19 3.14
CA LEU A 132 9.94 -19.01 4.33
C LEU A 132 10.44 -18.17 5.51
N ARG A 133 11.07 -17.01 5.25
CA ARG A 133 11.45 -16.06 6.30
C ARG A 133 10.25 -15.50 7.06
N LEU A 134 9.04 -15.54 6.49
CA LEU A 134 7.82 -15.13 7.19
C LEU A 134 7.52 -16.04 8.39
N LEU A 135 7.77 -17.35 8.28
CA LEU A 135 7.49 -18.31 9.37
C LEU A 135 8.34 -18.10 10.62
N VAL A 136 9.54 -17.52 10.45
CA VAL A 136 10.44 -17.18 11.55
C VAL A 136 10.28 -15.73 12.02
N THR A 137 9.44 -14.94 11.33
CA THR A 137 9.20 -13.54 11.67
C THR A 137 8.18 -13.44 12.80
N THR A 138 8.58 -12.85 13.91
CA THR A 138 7.71 -12.57 15.06
C THR A 138 6.84 -11.36 14.78
N THR A 139 5.52 -11.47 14.98
CA THR A 139 4.56 -10.37 14.76
C THR A 139 4.03 -9.83 16.10
N PRO A 140 4.68 -8.81 16.71
CA PRO A 140 4.29 -8.29 18.02
C PRO A 140 2.94 -7.55 17.99
N PHE A 141 2.49 -7.13 16.81
CA PHE A 141 1.22 -6.40 16.62
C PHE A 141 0.00 -7.33 16.52
N CYS A 142 0.20 -8.64 16.63
CA CYS A 142 -0.84 -9.66 16.62
C CYS A 142 -1.10 -10.18 18.05
N SER A 143 -1.55 -9.32 18.95
CA SER A 143 -1.94 -9.74 20.31
C SER A 143 -3.42 -10.12 20.36
N PRO A 144 -3.81 -11.22 21.04
CA PRO A 144 -5.20 -11.54 21.27
C PRO A 144 -5.85 -10.53 22.24
N PRO A 145 -7.17 -10.30 22.15
CA PRO A 145 -7.88 -9.34 22.99
C PRO A 145 -7.89 -9.72 24.49
N THR A 146 -7.40 -10.91 24.85
CA THR A 146 -7.41 -11.45 26.22
C THR A 146 -6.21 -11.05 27.08
N GLY A 147 -5.36 -10.13 26.63
CA GLY A 147 -4.37 -9.45 27.49
C GLY A 147 -3.12 -10.25 27.85
N THR A 148 -2.91 -11.43 27.26
CA THR A 148 -1.61 -12.10 27.30
C THR A 148 -0.77 -11.64 26.12
N SER A 149 0.43 -11.13 26.40
CA SER A 149 1.45 -10.78 25.41
C SER A 149 1.94 -12.06 24.71
N SER A 150 1.15 -12.60 23.78
CA SER A 150 1.56 -13.73 22.95
C SER A 150 1.99 -13.21 21.59
N THR A 151 3.28 -13.31 21.30
CA THR A 151 3.80 -13.18 19.94
C THR A 151 3.19 -14.28 19.08
N HIS A 152 2.46 -13.91 18.03
CA HIS A 152 1.92 -14.89 17.09
C HIS A 152 3.03 -15.40 16.16
N ARG A 153 3.06 -16.72 15.92
CA ARG A 153 3.87 -17.35 14.89
C ARG A 153 2.97 -17.85 13.78
N LEU A 154 3.36 -17.60 12.54
CA LEU A 154 2.61 -18.04 11.37
C LEU A 154 2.63 -19.55 11.23
N ASP A 155 1.51 -20.09 10.76
CA ASP A 155 1.44 -21.48 10.30
C ASP A 155 1.87 -21.55 8.82
N PRO A 156 2.44 -22.68 8.33
CA PRO A 156 2.73 -22.84 6.91
C PRO A 156 1.53 -22.60 5.99
N SER A 157 0.30 -22.87 6.45
CA SER A 157 -0.92 -22.57 5.69
C SER A 157 -1.15 -21.07 5.48
N ASP A 158 -0.61 -20.19 6.34
CA ASP A 158 -0.73 -18.74 6.15
C ASP A 158 0.02 -18.26 4.90
N LEU A 159 1.04 -19.00 4.45
CA LEU A 159 1.80 -18.69 3.24
C LEU A 159 0.99 -18.86 1.95
N ASP A 160 -0.12 -19.61 1.98
CA ASP A 160 -1.08 -19.71 0.86
C ASP A 160 -1.73 -18.35 0.51
N HIS A 161 -1.51 -17.34 1.36
CA HIS A 161 -2.04 -15.99 1.24
C HIS A 161 -1.02 -14.92 0.82
N VAL A 162 0.17 -15.35 0.41
CA VAL A 162 1.21 -14.49 -0.17
C VAL A 162 1.46 -14.91 -1.62
N HIS A 163 1.07 -14.05 -2.56
CA HIS A 163 1.21 -14.31 -3.99
C HIS A 163 2.43 -13.57 -4.52
N ILE A 164 3.46 -14.30 -4.94
CA ILE A 164 4.73 -13.71 -5.39
C ILE A 164 4.87 -13.93 -6.89
N LEU A 165 4.93 -12.83 -7.64
CA LEU A 165 5.35 -12.84 -9.03
C LEU A 165 6.77 -12.30 -9.11
N ARG A 166 7.67 -13.09 -9.68
CA ARG A 166 9.06 -12.72 -9.97
C ARG A 166 9.22 -12.50 -11.47
N PRO A 167 9.25 -11.24 -11.93
CA PRO A 167 9.57 -10.94 -13.32
C PRO A 167 10.93 -11.53 -13.72
N PRO A 168 11.08 -12.00 -14.97
CA PRO A 168 12.34 -12.56 -15.43
C PRO A 168 13.46 -11.53 -15.32
N PRO A 169 14.65 -11.92 -14.83
CA PRO A 169 15.79 -11.00 -14.73
C PRO A 169 16.18 -10.53 -16.13
N ARG A 170 16.60 -9.27 -16.23
CA ARG A 170 17.05 -8.69 -17.49
C ARG A 170 18.32 -9.40 -17.96
N ARG A 171 18.21 -10.24 -18.98
CA ARG A 171 19.33 -11.04 -19.50
C ARG A 171 20.28 -10.23 -20.40
N SER A 172 19.80 -9.14 -20.99
CA SER A 172 20.59 -8.29 -21.89
C SER A 172 20.09 -6.84 -21.85
N ASN A 173 20.98 -5.89 -22.12
CA ASN A 173 20.62 -4.48 -22.28
C ASN A 173 19.68 -4.26 -23.48
N ASN A 174 19.63 -5.19 -24.43
CA ASN A 174 18.83 -5.06 -25.66
C ASN A 174 17.47 -5.77 -25.59
N THR A 175 17.16 -6.52 -24.53
CA THR A 175 15.82 -7.09 -24.36
C THR A 175 14.84 -6.00 -23.93
N PRO A 176 13.69 -5.85 -24.61
CA PRO A 176 12.67 -4.88 -24.23
C PRO A 176 12.24 -5.15 -22.79
N VAL A 177 12.17 -4.08 -21.99
CA VAL A 177 11.73 -4.17 -20.60
C VAL A 177 10.21 -4.15 -20.59
N THR A 178 9.59 -5.22 -20.11
CA THR A 178 8.15 -5.23 -19.87
C THR A 178 7.79 -4.14 -18.86
N PRO A 179 6.87 -3.22 -19.19
CA PRO A 179 6.48 -2.15 -18.28
C PRO A 179 5.90 -2.70 -16.97
N LEU A 180 6.18 -2.02 -15.86
CA LEU A 180 5.68 -2.39 -14.53
C LEU A 180 4.15 -2.57 -14.52
N HIS A 181 3.43 -1.68 -15.23
CA HIS A 181 1.97 -1.73 -15.33
C HIS A 181 1.44 -3.07 -15.86
N THR A 182 2.14 -3.70 -16.81
CA THR A 182 1.73 -5.01 -17.34
C THR A 182 1.75 -6.09 -16.27
N TYR A 183 2.76 -6.06 -15.38
CA TYR A 183 2.81 -6.99 -14.25
C TYR A 183 1.76 -6.69 -13.18
N LEU A 184 1.45 -5.42 -12.94
CA LEU A 184 0.36 -5.04 -12.02
C LEU A 184 -0.99 -5.54 -12.50
N VAL A 185 -1.33 -5.31 -13.77
CA VAL A 185 -2.60 -5.78 -14.36
C VAL A 185 -2.69 -7.30 -14.30
N GLY A 186 -1.62 -8.01 -14.67
CA GLY A 186 -1.61 -9.48 -14.59
C GLY A 186 -1.73 -10.00 -13.15
N MET A 187 -1.14 -9.30 -12.19
CA MET A 187 -1.31 -9.64 -10.76
C MET A 187 -2.75 -9.39 -10.31
N GLU A 188 -3.34 -8.26 -10.68
CA GLU A 188 -4.73 -7.91 -10.38
C GLU A 188 -5.71 -8.94 -10.94
N GLU A 189 -5.54 -9.32 -12.20
CA GLU A 189 -6.32 -10.38 -12.83
C GLU A 189 -6.20 -11.72 -12.09
N CYS A 190 -4.97 -12.09 -11.70
CA CYS A 190 -4.73 -13.28 -10.89
C CYS A 190 -5.42 -13.21 -9.52
N MET A 191 -5.33 -12.08 -8.83
CA MET A 191 -5.90 -11.90 -7.49
C MET A 191 -7.43 -11.84 -7.49
N LEU A 192 -8.05 -11.36 -8.57
CA LEU A 192 -9.50 -11.22 -8.68
C LEU A 192 -10.16 -12.47 -9.27
N TYR A 193 -9.56 -13.07 -10.29
CA TYR A 193 -10.25 -14.06 -11.12
C TYR A 193 -9.61 -15.46 -11.09
N ALA A 194 -8.32 -15.59 -10.79
CA ALA A 194 -7.67 -16.90 -10.79
C ALA A 194 -8.15 -17.79 -9.62
N PRO A 195 -8.03 -19.13 -9.75
CA PRO A 195 -8.25 -20.04 -8.65
C PRO A 195 -7.09 -19.98 -7.65
N HIS A 196 -7.36 -19.54 -6.42
CA HIS A 196 -6.40 -19.57 -5.33
C HIS A 196 -7.09 -19.69 -3.96
N LYS A 197 -6.37 -20.18 -2.95
CA LYS A 197 -6.88 -20.40 -1.58
C LYS A 197 -7.23 -19.10 -0.82
N SER A 198 -6.86 -17.95 -1.36
CA SER A 198 -7.04 -16.64 -0.72
C SER A 198 -8.40 -15.98 -0.91
N ARG A 199 -9.37 -16.63 -1.58
CA ARG A 199 -10.65 -16.00 -1.96
C ARG A 199 -11.53 -15.54 -0.79
N GLU A 200 -11.31 -16.10 0.39
CA GLU A 200 -12.03 -15.76 1.62
C GLU A 200 -11.38 -14.60 2.40
N ARG A 201 -10.21 -14.12 1.97
CA ARG A 201 -9.45 -13.06 2.62
C ARG A 201 -9.46 -11.81 1.76
N GLU A 202 -9.54 -10.65 2.41
CA GLU A 202 -9.43 -9.37 1.72
C GLU A 202 -8.02 -9.20 1.15
N TRP A 203 -7.93 -8.85 -0.13
CA TRP A 203 -6.67 -8.45 -0.75
C TRP A 203 -6.29 -7.04 -0.29
N TRP A 204 -5.24 -6.96 0.54
CA TRP A 204 -4.79 -5.70 1.12
C TRP A 204 -4.09 -4.77 0.11
N GLY A 205 -3.34 -5.34 -0.82
CA GLY A 205 -2.64 -4.60 -1.88
C GLY A 205 -1.40 -5.30 -2.42
N THR A 206 -0.67 -4.57 -3.26
CA THR A 206 0.57 -5.03 -3.91
C THR A 206 1.79 -4.33 -3.33
N ILE A 207 2.83 -5.13 -3.04
CA ILE A 207 4.16 -4.68 -2.65
C ILE A 207 5.10 -4.88 -3.83
N VAL A 208 5.77 -3.81 -4.27
CA VAL A 208 6.79 -3.87 -5.33
C VAL A 208 8.17 -3.82 -4.70
N ILE A 209 8.99 -4.83 -4.94
CA ILE A 209 10.36 -4.96 -4.45
C ILE A 209 11.31 -4.88 -5.63
N GLY A 210 12.25 -3.94 -5.57
CA GLY A 210 13.24 -3.76 -6.61
C GLY A 210 12.71 -3.10 -7.88
N GLY A 211 13.55 -3.11 -8.92
CA GLY A 211 13.29 -2.43 -10.19
C GLY A 211 13.63 -0.94 -10.18
N SER A 212 13.86 -0.38 -11.36
CA SER A 212 14.08 1.07 -11.53
C SER A 212 12.74 1.80 -11.42
N THR A 213 12.21 1.93 -10.20
CA THR A 213 10.98 2.70 -9.93
C THR A 213 11.20 4.22 -9.99
N GLY A 214 12.45 4.65 -10.22
CA GLY A 214 12.91 6.04 -10.17
C GLY A 214 12.31 7.02 -11.19
N ASN A 215 11.28 6.65 -11.96
CA ASN A 215 10.56 7.59 -12.81
C ASN A 215 9.08 7.21 -13.09
N THR A 216 8.45 6.35 -12.28
CA THR A 216 7.11 5.80 -12.63
C THR A 216 6.19 5.58 -11.42
N THR A 217 6.33 6.40 -10.38
CA THR A 217 5.28 6.56 -9.34
C THR A 217 4.59 7.91 -9.37
N THR A 218 5.04 8.85 -10.21
CA THR A 218 4.06 9.62 -10.97
C THR A 218 3.47 8.65 -11.99
N ALA A 219 2.41 7.96 -11.59
CA ALA A 219 1.40 7.60 -12.56
C ALA A 219 0.99 8.92 -13.23
N SER A 220 1.64 9.23 -14.35
CA SER A 220 1.08 10.13 -15.32
C SER A 220 -0.31 9.59 -15.57
N THR A 221 -1.32 10.38 -15.21
CA THR A 221 -2.75 10.22 -15.47
C THR A 221 -3.07 10.25 -16.98
N THR A 222 -2.17 9.71 -17.80
CA THR A 222 -2.23 9.65 -19.25
C THR A 222 -1.85 8.25 -19.73
N SER A 223 -2.44 7.23 -19.13
CA SER A 223 -2.71 5.97 -19.86
C SER A 223 -4.14 6.06 -20.33
N SER A 224 -4.31 6.21 -21.63
CA SER A 224 -5.57 6.52 -22.32
C SER A 224 -6.54 5.33 -22.40
N ASN A 225 -6.57 4.42 -21.43
CA ASN A 225 -7.57 3.36 -21.32
C ASN A 225 -7.89 3.15 -19.84
N ASN A 226 -9.18 3.27 -19.51
CA ASN A 226 -9.77 3.26 -18.16
C ASN A 226 -9.42 2.02 -17.31
N HIS A 227 -8.24 1.97 -16.69
CA HIS A 227 -7.98 1.07 -15.56
C HIS A 227 -6.91 1.68 -14.63
N PRO A 228 -7.25 2.08 -13.39
CA PRO A 228 -6.27 2.62 -12.46
C PRO A 228 -5.50 1.48 -11.77
N ALA A 229 -4.68 0.72 -12.50
CA ALA A 229 -3.81 -0.32 -11.89
C ALA A 229 -2.83 0.26 -10.85
N ALA A 230 -2.63 1.58 -10.84
CA ALA A 230 -1.87 2.31 -9.83
C ALA A 230 -2.55 2.38 -8.46
N ALA A 231 -3.86 2.16 -8.36
CA ALA A 231 -4.63 2.27 -7.10
C ALA A 231 -4.33 1.13 -6.09
N GLN A 232 -3.52 0.14 -6.48
CA GLN A 232 -3.27 -1.06 -5.69
C GLN A 232 -1.83 -1.21 -5.19
N VAL A 233 -0.89 -0.38 -5.64
CA VAL A 233 0.48 -0.38 -5.12
C VAL A 233 0.50 0.32 -3.77
N ALA A 234 0.43 -0.48 -2.71
CA ALA A 234 0.46 0.00 -1.33
C ALA A 234 1.90 0.34 -0.88
N VAL A 235 2.88 -0.45 -1.32
CA VAL A 235 4.28 -0.35 -0.91
C VAL A 235 5.21 -0.49 -2.09
N THR A 236 6.23 0.35 -2.14
CA THR A 236 7.41 0.19 -3.00
C THR A 236 8.65 0.08 -2.12
N ALA A 237 9.58 -0.79 -2.50
CA ALA A 237 10.81 -0.98 -1.75
C ALA A 237 11.98 -1.11 -2.72
N GLY A 238 13.07 -0.36 -2.50
CA GLY A 238 14.20 -0.39 -3.42
C GLY A 238 15.35 0.52 -3.01
N ARG A 239 16.12 0.99 -4.01
CA ARG A 239 17.24 1.91 -3.78
C ARG A 239 16.81 3.31 -3.37
N GLN A 240 15.58 3.70 -3.74
CA GLN A 240 14.99 5.00 -3.44
C GLN A 240 13.71 4.79 -2.63
N GLY A 241 13.47 5.69 -1.68
CA GLY A 241 12.32 5.63 -0.80
C GLY A 241 12.47 6.63 0.35
N TRP A 242 11.34 7.17 0.82
CA TRP A 242 11.30 8.22 1.84
C TRP A 242 11.42 7.67 3.26
N LEU A 243 11.18 6.37 3.47
CA LEU A 243 11.40 5.67 4.73
C LEU A 243 12.63 4.75 4.60
N ARG A 244 13.73 5.09 5.26
CA ARG A 244 14.96 4.30 5.24
C ARG A 244 15.00 3.31 6.39
N VAL A 245 15.28 2.04 6.10
CA VAL A 245 15.44 0.99 7.12
C VAL A 245 16.91 0.65 7.27
N ASP A 246 17.42 0.70 8.49
CA ASP A 246 18.79 0.36 8.85
C ASP A 246 18.83 -0.52 10.11
N ARG A 247 20.00 -1.11 10.38
CA ARG A 247 20.26 -1.71 11.71
C ARG A 247 20.34 -0.56 12.73
N VAL A 248 19.84 -0.78 13.93
CA VAL A 248 20.12 0.13 15.05
C VAL A 248 21.62 0.15 15.28
N GLU A 249 22.18 1.33 15.55
CA GLU A 249 23.59 1.46 15.85
C GLU A 249 23.92 0.71 17.14
N VAL A 250 24.74 -0.34 17.03
CA VAL A 250 25.32 -1.01 18.18
C VAL A 250 26.47 -0.15 18.66
N THR A 251 26.26 0.63 19.71
CA THR A 251 27.37 1.21 20.46
C THR A 251 28.13 0.07 21.11
N THR A 252 29.21 -0.39 20.48
CA THR A 252 30.14 -1.28 21.16
C THR A 252 30.74 -0.50 22.32
N THR A 253 30.37 -0.86 23.54
CA THR A 253 30.98 -0.38 24.78
C THR A 253 32.42 -0.91 24.89
N GLY A 254 33.29 -0.44 23.99
CA GLY A 254 34.73 -0.53 24.12
C GLY A 254 35.23 0.87 24.43
N ALA A 255 35.39 1.17 25.71
CA ALA A 255 36.10 2.35 26.16
C ALA A 255 37.50 2.38 25.50
N GLY A 256 37.80 3.43 24.73
CA GLY A 256 39.15 3.74 24.28
C GLY A 256 39.56 3.17 22.92
N ALA A 257 39.05 3.74 21.83
CA ALA A 257 39.65 3.64 20.50
C ALA A 257 40.95 4.49 20.41
N SER A 258 41.89 4.26 21.33
CA SER A 258 43.24 4.80 21.27
C SER A 258 44.22 3.67 21.54
N TRP A 259 44.97 3.30 20.49
CA TRP A 259 46.14 2.41 20.50
C TRP A 259 45.93 0.98 21.05
N THR A 260 45.68 -0.01 20.17
CA THR A 260 46.21 -1.41 20.27
C THR A 260 45.74 -2.31 19.10
N PHE A 261 45.71 -1.81 17.86
CA PHE A 261 45.36 -2.66 16.71
C PHE A 261 46.42 -3.77 16.42
N TRP A 262 47.63 -3.64 16.97
CA TRP A 262 48.76 -4.55 16.67
C TRP A 262 48.99 -5.68 17.69
N ASN A 263 48.29 -5.69 18.83
CA ASN A 263 48.46 -6.69 19.91
C ASN A 263 47.23 -7.58 20.12
N LYS A 264 46.35 -7.68 19.12
CA LYS A 264 45.14 -8.49 19.23
C LYS A 264 45.39 -9.89 18.70
N SER A 265 45.21 -10.90 19.55
CA SER A 265 45.27 -12.30 19.11
C SER A 265 44.15 -12.61 18.12
N ALA A 266 44.36 -13.56 17.20
CA ALA A 266 43.33 -14.00 16.26
C ALA A 266 42.08 -14.54 16.98
N GLU A 267 42.24 -15.13 18.17
CA GLU A 267 41.13 -15.60 19.01
C GLU A 267 40.34 -14.44 19.60
N GLU A 268 41.03 -13.40 20.07
CA GLU A 268 40.40 -12.20 20.62
C GLU A 268 39.68 -11.39 19.53
N ALA A 269 40.24 -11.33 18.32
CA ALA A 269 39.58 -10.73 17.16
C ALA A 269 38.33 -11.52 16.73
N ARG A 270 38.33 -12.86 16.85
CA ARG A 270 37.14 -13.70 16.57
C ARG A 270 36.08 -13.52 17.66
N ALA A 271 36.47 -13.53 18.93
CA ALA A 271 35.55 -13.32 20.05
C ALA A 271 34.89 -11.94 19.96
N GLU A 272 35.66 -10.88 19.66
CA GLU A 272 35.11 -9.54 19.46
C GLU A 272 34.21 -9.46 18.20
N ARG A 273 34.55 -10.19 17.13
CA ARG A 273 33.68 -10.30 15.95
C ARG A 273 32.37 -10.99 16.31
N GLU A 274 32.41 -12.09 17.05
CA GLU A 274 31.23 -12.84 17.48
C GLU A 274 30.36 -12.01 18.43
N GLU A 275 30.98 -11.26 19.35
CA GLU A 275 30.29 -10.33 20.25
C GLU A 275 29.61 -9.19 19.47
N ARG A 276 30.32 -8.60 18.49
CA ARG A 276 29.71 -7.60 17.59
C ARG A 276 28.59 -8.19 16.74
N GLU A 277 28.76 -9.41 16.24
CA GLU A 277 27.76 -10.10 15.43
C GLU A 277 26.51 -10.37 16.26
N ARG A 278 26.67 -10.88 17.49
CA ARG A 278 25.58 -11.08 18.45
C ARG A 278 24.87 -9.77 18.81
N ALA A 279 25.63 -8.72 19.13
CA ALA A 279 25.07 -7.42 19.44
C ALA A 279 24.35 -6.78 18.24
N VAL A 280 24.83 -7.01 17.01
CA VAL A 280 24.14 -6.58 15.78
C VAL A 280 22.88 -7.38 15.54
N GLU A 281 22.87 -8.68 15.82
CA GLU A 281 21.67 -9.52 15.75
C GLU A 281 20.62 -9.08 16.77
N GLU A 282 21.05 -8.76 17.99
CA GLU A 282 20.20 -8.27 19.10
C GLU A 282 19.76 -6.81 18.97
N GLY A 283 20.48 -5.97 18.23
CA GLY A 283 20.25 -4.53 18.20
C GLY A 283 18.94 -4.10 17.53
N GLY A 284 18.24 -4.99 16.83
CA GLY A 284 17.00 -4.67 16.13
C GLY A 284 17.19 -3.79 14.89
N TRP A 285 16.10 -3.19 14.43
CA TRP A 285 16.01 -2.41 13.20
C TRP A 285 15.40 -1.04 13.47
N VAL A 286 15.87 -0.02 12.77
CA VAL A 286 15.30 1.33 12.82
C VAL A 286 14.78 1.72 11.44
N ALA A 287 13.55 2.21 11.39
CA ALA A 287 12.98 2.86 10.23
C ALA A 287 12.96 4.36 10.48
N SER A 288 13.53 5.14 9.56
CA SER A 288 13.74 6.58 9.71
C SER A 288 13.28 7.37 8.47
N SER A 289 12.73 8.55 8.71
CA SER A 289 12.27 9.47 7.67
C SER A 289 12.35 10.91 8.17
N ALA A 290 12.09 11.88 7.28
CA ALA A 290 11.96 13.29 7.68
C ALA A 290 10.81 13.55 8.68
N TRP A 291 9.85 12.63 8.83
CA TRP A 291 8.67 12.78 9.70
C TRP A 291 8.76 12.00 11.01
N GLY A 292 9.86 11.31 11.26
CA GLY A 292 10.11 10.56 12.49
C GLY A 292 10.78 9.21 12.25
N THR A 293 10.95 8.49 13.36
CA THR A 293 11.64 7.20 13.42
C THR A 293 10.87 6.22 14.31
N PHE A 294 10.99 4.92 14.04
CA PHE A 294 10.57 3.88 14.98
C PHE A 294 11.50 2.68 14.91
N VAL A 295 11.57 1.91 16.00
CA VAL A 295 12.42 0.73 16.15
C VAL A 295 11.55 -0.52 16.16
N PHE A 296 12.04 -1.62 15.58
CA PHE A 296 11.34 -2.90 15.52
C PHE A 296 12.32 -4.09 15.48
N GLY A 297 11.85 -5.29 15.85
CA GLY A 297 12.64 -6.53 15.86
C GLY A 297 13.18 -6.88 17.25
N SER A 298 13.98 -7.96 17.34
CA SER A 298 14.67 -8.34 18.59
C SER A 298 15.45 -7.14 19.13
N GLY A 299 15.23 -6.77 20.39
CA GLY A 299 15.80 -5.58 21.03
C GLY A 299 14.81 -4.45 21.33
N SER A 300 13.59 -4.47 20.78
CA SER A 300 12.52 -3.52 21.17
C SER A 300 11.80 -4.01 22.44
N GLY A 301 12.42 -3.75 23.60
CA GLY A 301 11.76 -3.80 24.91
C GLY A 301 11.10 -2.46 25.24
#